data_AF-A0A2V2N343-F1
#
_entry.id   AF-A0A2V2N343-F1
#
_cell.length_a   1.000
_cell.length_b   1.000
_cell.length_c   1.000
_cell.angle_alpha   90.00
_cell.angle_beta   90.00
_cell.angle_gamma   90.00
#
_symmetry.space_group_name_H-M   'P 1'
#
loop_
_entity.id
_entity.type
_entity.pdbx_description
1 polymer ?
#
loop_
_entity_poly.entity_id
_entity_poly.type
_entity_poly.pdbx_seq_one_letter_code
_entity_poly.pdbx_strand_id
1 'polypeptide(L)'
;MYYIPFSPSLIYILLIYPDISHLLTLYTINGIQICFFTLTPLFTNSDPTNEGIFDTVTQSLAAIIAIVFSISLFVIEKGTKDYSYKLLKFFKENYWTKILLFIGVFTILISLFFSLLNISNIYLNTIIFILFTLNIILFGKYYYKMVEIINPYKIADLLLIESKKIIKNENLDDFKDIITSIMDIIQKTASNNDKGISLKYISILLDIYNDVCISNLSPNIKINFKDIFLNQIFLEYIKLIKENNELKEDIWYLFFEIVELEINQ
;
A
#
# COMPACT_ATOMS: atom_id res chain seq x y z
N MET A 1 -10.04 -31.72 34.91
CA MET A 1 -9.99 -30.24 34.89
C MET A 1 -8.69 -29.84 35.57
N TYR A 2 -7.64 -29.55 34.79
CA TYR A 2 -6.34 -29.09 35.31
C TYR A 2 -6.11 -27.67 34.80
N TYR A 3 -6.14 -26.71 35.71
CA TYR A 3 -5.70 -25.34 35.47
C TYR A 3 -4.18 -25.41 35.30
N ILE A 4 -3.65 -25.13 34.11
CA ILE A 4 -2.22 -24.88 33.95
C ILE A 4 -2.04 -23.39 34.31
N PRO A 5 -1.49 -23.05 35.49
CA PRO A 5 -1.25 -21.67 35.83
C PRO A 5 -0.23 -21.08 34.86
N PHE A 6 -0.39 -19.79 34.55
CA PHE A 6 0.59 -18.95 33.86
C PHE A 6 1.99 -19.26 34.43
N SER A 7 2.80 -20.01 33.69
CA SER A 7 4.07 -20.45 34.25
C SER A 7 5.04 -19.26 34.27
N PRO A 8 5.75 -18.99 35.37
CA PRO A 8 6.72 -17.90 35.49
C PRO A 8 7.85 -17.94 34.44
N SER A 9 7.99 -19.05 33.70
CA SER A 9 8.99 -19.20 32.64
C SER A 9 8.77 -18.26 31.44
N LEU A 10 7.54 -17.80 31.20
CA LEU A 10 7.23 -16.84 30.13
C LEU A 10 7.78 -15.43 30.44
N ILE A 11 7.82 -15.04 31.71
CA ILE A 11 8.44 -13.78 32.16
C ILE A 11 9.96 -13.86 32.01
N TYR A 12 10.53 -15.05 32.18
CA TYR A 12 11.97 -15.27 32.03
C TYR A 12 12.43 -15.17 30.57
N ILE A 13 11.61 -15.60 29.61
CA ILE A 13 11.87 -15.46 28.17
C ILE A 13 11.78 -13.98 27.74
N LEU A 14 10.88 -13.20 28.37
CA LEU A 14 10.70 -11.76 28.16
C LEU A 14 11.90 -10.90 28.60
N LEU A 15 12.76 -11.41 29.51
CA LEU A 15 13.96 -10.71 30.00
C LEU A 15 15.22 -11.00 29.17
N ILE A 16 15.23 -12.02 28.32
CA ILE A 16 16.45 -12.52 27.65
C ILE A 16 16.56 -12.04 26.19
N TYR A 17 15.46 -11.69 25.52
CA TYR A 17 15.47 -11.32 24.09
C TYR A 17 14.91 -9.92 23.84
N PRO A 18 15.74 -8.91 23.51
CA PRO A 18 15.32 -7.53 23.29
C PRO A 18 14.82 -7.25 21.86
N ASP A 19 14.69 -8.28 21.02
CA ASP A 19 14.28 -8.10 19.62
C ASP A 19 12.76 -7.94 19.49
N ILE A 20 12.34 -6.75 19.06
CA ILE A 20 10.93 -6.31 18.93
C ILE A 20 10.12 -7.24 18.00
N SER A 21 10.77 -7.90 17.04
CA SER A 21 10.16 -8.88 16.13
C SER A 21 9.72 -10.17 16.84
N HIS A 22 10.50 -10.63 17.83
CA HIS A 22 10.16 -11.79 18.66
C HIS A 22 9.04 -11.47 19.65
N LEU A 23 8.99 -10.24 20.16
CA LEU A 23 7.90 -9.74 20.98
C LEU A 23 6.58 -9.73 20.23
N LEU A 24 6.56 -9.21 19.00
CA LEU A 24 5.35 -9.17 18.18
C LEU A 24 4.83 -10.57 17.87
N THR A 25 5.73 -11.50 17.52
CA THR A 25 5.35 -12.90 17.24
C THR A 25 4.84 -13.62 18.49
N LEU A 26 5.47 -13.44 19.66
CA LEU A 26 4.98 -13.96 20.93
C LEU A 26 3.60 -13.39 21.31
N TYR A 27 3.37 -12.10 21.10
CA TYR A 27 2.05 -11.49 21.33
C TYR A 27 1.00 -12.04 20.37
N THR A 28 1.33 -12.27 19.10
CA THR A 28 0.38 -12.91 18.18
C THR A 28 0.09 -14.36 18.56
N ILE A 29 1.10 -15.14 18.96
CA ILE A 29 0.93 -16.54 19.37
C ILE A 29 0.10 -16.61 20.66
N ASN A 30 0.39 -15.78 21.66
CA ASN A 30 -0.38 -15.70 22.89
C ASN A 30 -1.81 -15.19 22.64
N GLY A 31 -1.97 -14.21 21.74
CA GLY A 31 -3.30 -13.73 21.32
C GLY A 31 -4.12 -14.84 20.66
N ILE A 32 -3.51 -15.63 19.78
CA ILE A 32 -4.14 -16.78 19.13
C ILE A 32 -4.45 -17.88 20.16
N GLN A 33 -3.56 -18.17 21.11
CA GLN A 33 -3.80 -19.16 22.16
C GLN A 33 -4.90 -18.74 23.13
N ILE A 34 -4.93 -17.46 23.53
CA ILE A 34 -5.99 -16.91 24.38
C ILE A 34 -7.32 -16.96 23.63
N CYS A 35 -7.37 -16.50 22.38
CA CYS A 35 -8.55 -16.62 21.52
C CYS A 35 -9.01 -18.08 21.43
N PHE A 36 -8.10 -18.99 21.11
CA PHE A 36 -8.39 -20.41 21.02
C PHE A 36 -8.97 -20.95 22.33
N PHE A 37 -8.35 -20.66 23.47
CA PHE A 37 -8.82 -21.13 24.78
C PHE A 37 -10.17 -20.52 25.19
N THR A 38 -10.38 -19.23 24.91
CA THR A 38 -11.68 -18.56 25.16
C THR A 38 -12.79 -19.03 24.22
N LEU A 39 -12.46 -19.45 23.00
CA LEU A 39 -13.42 -19.91 22.00
C LEU A 39 -13.62 -21.42 22.00
N THR A 40 -12.70 -22.20 22.58
CA THR A 40 -12.83 -23.65 22.78
C THR A 40 -14.19 -24.04 23.37
N PRO A 41 -14.72 -23.37 24.42
CA PRO A 41 -16.05 -23.68 24.95
C PRO A 41 -17.21 -23.44 23.97
N LEU A 42 -17.07 -22.59 22.96
CA LEU A 42 -18.06 -22.44 21.88
C LEU A 42 -18.07 -23.63 20.92
N PHE A 43 -16.97 -24.37 20.81
CA PHE A 43 -16.83 -25.53 19.94
C PHE A 43 -17.04 -26.87 20.66
N THR A 44 -16.88 -26.91 21.99
CA THR A 44 -17.00 -28.14 22.78
C THR A 44 -18.36 -28.33 23.45
N ASN A 45 -19.18 -27.28 23.56
CA ASN A 45 -20.57 -27.45 23.99
C ASN A 45 -21.36 -27.98 22.80
N SER A 46 -21.67 -29.28 22.90
CA SER A 46 -22.44 -30.10 21.97
C SER A 46 -23.92 -29.71 21.96
N ASP A 47 -24.23 -28.45 21.64
CA ASP A 47 -25.58 -28.12 21.22
C ASP A 47 -25.69 -28.37 19.70
N PRO A 48 -26.78 -29.00 19.23
CA PRO A 48 -27.04 -29.24 17.80
C PRO A 48 -27.17 -27.95 16.97
N THR A 49 -27.05 -26.77 17.59
CA THR A 49 -27.04 -25.45 16.94
C THR A 49 -25.67 -25.03 16.37
N ASN A 50 -24.61 -25.85 16.54
CA ASN A 50 -23.29 -25.58 15.94
C ASN A 50 -23.25 -25.69 14.39
N GLU A 51 -24.37 -26.05 13.76
CA GLU A 51 -24.54 -26.09 12.30
C GLU A 51 -24.36 -24.71 11.63
N GLY A 52 -24.51 -23.60 12.37
CA GLY A 52 -24.42 -22.23 11.81
C GLY A 52 -23.02 -21.60 11.78
N ILE A 53 -21.99 -22.25 12.33
CA ILE A 53 -20.67 -21.60 12.47
C ILE A 53 -19.99 -21.40 11.11
N PHE A 54 -20.02 -22.42 10.25
CA PHE A 54 -19.44 -22.33 8.91
C PHE A 54 -20.16 -21.30 8.05
N ASP A 55 -21.49 -21.23 8.15
CA ASP A 55 -22.28 -20.25 7.42
C ASP A 55 -21.96 -18.82 7.91
N THR A 56 -21.82 -18.64 9.22
CA THR A 56 -21.46 -17.34 9.82
C THR A 56 -20.05 -16.90 9.40
N VAL A 57 -19.07 -17.81 9.43
CA VAL A 57 -17.69 -17.53 8.97
C VAL A 57 -17.68 -17.19 7.48
N THR A 58 -18.44 -17.93 6.67
CA THR A 58 -18.55 -17.70 5.23
C THR A 58 -19.16 -16.34 4.93
N GLN A 59 -20.28 -15.99 5.57
CA GLN A 59 -20.94 -14.70 5.40
C GLN A 59 -20.03 -13.54 5.85
N SER A 60 -19.33 -13.71 6.98
CA SER A 60 -18.39 -12.70 7.49
C SER A 60 -17.20 -12.48 6.55
N LEU A 61 -16.61 -13.57 6.02
CA LEU A 61 -15.53 -13.48 5.03
C LEU A 61 -16.01 -12.86 3.72
N ALA A 62 -17.20 -13.23 3.25
CA ALA A 62 -17.79 -12.64 2.05
C ALA A 62 -17.97 -11.12 2.22
N ALA A 63 -18.42 -10.67 3.41
CA ALA A 63 -18.52 -9.26 3.73
C ALA A 63 -17.14 -8.56 3.75
N ILE A 64 -16.12 -9.16 4.37
CA ILE A 64 -14.75 -8.62 4.36
C ILE A 64 -14.24 -8.49 2.92
N ILE A 65 -14.42 -9.51 2.08
CA ILE A 65 -14.00 -9.47 0.68
C ILE A 65 -14.75 -8.39 -0.09
N ALA A 66 -16.06 -8.24 0.13
CA ALA A 66 -16.84 -7.16 -0.47
C ALA A 66 -16.28 -5.78 -0.10
N ILE A 67 -15.94 -5.57 1.18
CA ILE A 67 -15.29 -4.33 1.66
C ILE A 67 -13.93 -4.13 0.97
N VAL A 68 -13.11 -5.17 0.85
CA VAL A 68 -11.82 -5.11 0.12
C VAL A 68 -12.02 -4.68 -1.34
N PHE A 69 -13.04 -5.21 -2.01
CA PHE A 69 -13.37 -4.78 -3.37
C PHE A 69 -13.84 -3.33 -3.42
N SER A 70 -14.73 -2.90 -2.52
CA SER A 70 -15.19 -1.51 -2.45
C SER A 70 -14.04 -0.53 -2.21
N ILE A 71 -13.13 -0.84 -1.28
CA ILE A 71 -11.96 0.00 -1.01
C ILE A 71 -11.02 0.00 -2.22
N SER A 72 -10.75 -1.16 -2.82
CA SER A 72 -9.90 -1.26 -4.02
C SER A 72 -10.46 -0.39 -5.16
N LEU A 73 -11.77 -0.48 -5.42
CA LEU A 73 -12.44 0.30 -6.45
C LEU A 73 -12.38 1.79 -6.12
N PHE A 74 -12.64 2.17 -4.87
CA PHE A 74 -12.51 3.57 -4.44
C PHE A 74 -11.09 4.10 -4.64
N VAL A 75 -10.06 3.34 -4.26
CA VAL A 75 -8.66 3.73 -4.44
C VAL A 75 -8.30 3.82 -5.92
N ILE A 76 -8.78 2.90 -6.76
CA ILE A 76 -8.57 2.94 -8.22
C ILE A 76 -9.28 4.16 -8.82
N GLU A 77 -10.53 4.42 -8.44
CA GLU A 77 -11.30 5.55 -8.95
C GLU A 77 -10.66 6.88 -8.53
N LYS A 78 -10.35 7.03 -7.24
CA LYS A 78 -9.63 8.20 -6.73
C LYS A 78 -8.26 8.30 -7.38
N GLY A 79 -7.55 7.18 -7.54
CA GLY A 79 -6.21 7.17 -8.11
C GLY A 79 -6.16 7.45 -9.61
N THR A 80 -7.18 7.08 -10.36
CA THR A 80 -7.29 7.42 -11.80
C THR A 80 -7.73 8.87 -12.01
N LYS A 81 -8.59 9.39 -11.13
CA LYS A 81 -8.99 10.80 -11.14
C LYS A 81 -7.82 11.69 -10.75
N ASP A 82 -7.19 11.42 -9.61
CA ASP A 82 -6.20 12.31 -9.00
C ASP A 82 -4.76 12.01 -9.44
N TYR A 83 -4.45 10.78 -9.87
CA TYR A 83 -3.10 10.36 -10.25
C TYR A 83 -3.02 9.81 -11.69
N SER A 84 -1.80 9.71 -12.24
CA SER A 84 -1.57 9.17 -13.59
C SER A 84 -1.72 7.65 -13.64
N TYR A 85 -2.04 7.09 -14.81
CA TYR A 85 -2.30 5.65 -15.03
C TYR A 85 -1.15 4.73 -14.58
N LYS A 86 0.09 5.24 -14.50
CA LYS A 86 1.25 4.43 -14.09
C LYS A 86 1.32 4.17 -12.58
N LEU A 87 0.80 5.07 -11.75
CA LEU A 87 0.58 4.79 -10.33
C LEU A 87 -0.37 3.59 -10.14
N LEU A 88 -1.33 3.42 -11.05
CA LEU A 88 -2.20 2.26 -11.12
C LEU A 88 -1.45 0.94 -11.37
N LYS A 89 -0.37 0.97 -12.15
CA LYS A 89 0.46 -0.20 -12.43
C LYS A 89 1.20 -0.65 -11.17
N PHE A 90 1.73 0.30 -10.40
CA PHE A 90 2.29 0.04 -9.06
C PHE A 90 1.24 -0.58 -8.12
N PHE A 91 -0.04 -0.16 -8.22
CA PHE A 91 -1.14 -0.73 -7.43
C PHE A 91 -1.54 -2.14 -7.84
N LYS A 92 -1.53 -2.47 -9.14
CA LYS A 92 -1.94 -3.79 -9.66
C LYS A 92 -1.05 -4.93 -9.17
N GLU A 93 0.19 -4.63 -8.79
CA GLU A 93 1.16 -5.62 -8.33
C GLU A 93 1.22 -5.81 -6.81
N ASN A 94 0.34 -5.15 -6.04
CA ASN A 94 0.38 -5.27 -4.59
C ASN A 94 0.16 -6.72 -4.12
N TYR A 95 1.25 -7.33 -3.66
CA TYR A 95 1.32 -8.72 -3.23
C TYR A 95 0.33 -9.04 -2.10
N TRP A 96 0.11 -8.09 -1.20
CA TRP A 96 -0.80 -8.27 -0.06
C TRP A 96 -2.26 -8.42 -0.47
N THR A 97 -2.69 -7.68 -1.49
CA THR A 97 -4.06 -7.81 -2.03
C THR A 97 -4.28 -9.19 -2.62
N LYS A 98 -3.30 -9.71 -3.38
CA LYS A 98 -3.38 -11.05 -3.99
C LYS A 98 -3.47 -12.15 -2.93
N ILE A 99 -2.62 -12.08 -1.90
CA ILE A 99 -2.65 -13.06 -0.79
C ILE A 99 -3.98 -13.00 -0.05
N LEU A 100 -4.45 -11.81 0.34
CA LEU A 100 -5.69 -11.65 1.09
C LEU A 100 -6.87 -12.23 0.32
N LEU A 101 -6.99 -11.91 -0.97
CA LEU A 101 -8.06 -12.44 -1.81
C LEU A 101 -7.95 -13.95 -1.97
N PHE A 102 -6.74 -14.49 -2.20
CA PHE A 102 -6.54 -15.92 -2.35
C PHE A 102 -6.93 -16.68 -1.07
N ILE A 103 -6.40 -16.28 0.09
CA ILE A 103 -6.68 -16.93 1.37
C ILE A 103 -8.17 -16.74 1.73
N GLY A 104 -8.75 -15.57 1.50
CA GLY A 104 -10.17 -15.28 1.77
C GLY A 104 -11.09 -16.18 0.96
N VAL A 105 -10.92 -16.21 -0.37
CA VAL A 105 -11.73 -17.05 -1.27
C VAL A 105 -11.52 -18.54 -0.97
N PHE A 106 -10.29 -18.96 -0.73
CA PHE A 106 -9.98 -20.35 -0.37
C PHE A 106 -10.68 -20.77 0.93
N THR A 107 -10.68 -19.90 1.94
CA THR A 107 -11.35 -20.17 3.22
C THR A 107 -12.87 -20.27 3.04
N ILE A 108 -13.47 -19.41 2.21
CA ILE A 108 -14.90 -19.47 1.85
C ILE A 108 -15.25 -20.79 1.17
N LEU A 109 -14.47 -21.20 0.15
CA LEU A 109 -14.74 -22.42 -0.61
C LEU A 109 -14.66 -23.67 0.27
N ILE A 110 -13.65 -23.73 1.14
CA ILE A 110 -13.49 -24.83 2.09
C ILE A 110 -14.64 -24.85 3.10
N SER A 111 -15.01 -23.69 3.65
CA SER A 111 -16.10 -23.58 4.61
C SER A 111 -17.44 -24.02 4.01
N LEU A 112 -17.74 -23.60 2.78
CA LEU A 112 -18.94 -24.02 2.05
C LEU A 112 -18.92 -25.52 1.73
N PHE A 113 -17.79 -26.05 1.27
CA PHE A 113 -17.67 -27.47 0.94
C PHE A 113 -17.92 -28.36 2.16
N PHE A 114 -17.36 -28.02 3.32
CA PHE A 114 -17.60 -28.78 4.55
C PHE A 114 -19.00 -28.58 5.13
N SER A 115 -19.58 -27.39 4.99
CA SER A 115 -20.99 -27.13 5.34
C SER A 115 -21.93 -28.02 4.52
N LEU A 116 -21.75 -28.09 3.19
CA LEU A 116 -22.57 -28.92 2.30
C LEU A 116 -22.48 -30.43 2.59
N LEU A 117 -21.33 -30.90 3.08
CA LEU A 117 -21.13 -32.32 3.42
C LEU A 117 -21.55 -32.66 4.85
N ASN A 118 -22.03 -31.69 5.65
CA ASN A 118 -22.36 -31.84 7.07
C ASN A 118 -21.21 -32.48 7.89
N ILE A 119 -19.96 -32.23 7.51
CA ILE A 119 -18.78 -32.77 8.22
C ILE A 119 -18.40 -31.78 9.32
N SER A 120 -18.80 -32.08 10.56
CA SER A 120 -18.36 -31.33 11.74
C SER A 120 -17.21 -32.06 12.43
N ASN A 121 -16.03 -31.43 12.45
CA ASN A 121 -14.86 -31.93 13.15
C ASN A 121 -14.18 -30.76 13.87
N ILE A 122 -13.92 -30.92 15.17
CA ILE A 122 -13.32 -29.87 15.99
C ILE A 122 -11.98 -29.37 15.43
N TYR A 123 -11.19 -30.25 14.80
CA TYR A 123 -9.93 -29.88 14.15
C TYR A 123 -10.18 -29.05 12.89
N LEU A 124 -11.19 -29.39 12.08
CA LEU A 124 -11.56 -28.60 10.89
C LEU A 124 -12.10 -27.22 11.27
N ASN A 125 -12.97 -27.16 12.30
CA ASN A 125 -13.50 -25.90 12.82
C ASN A 125 -12.36 -24.99 13.30
N THR A 126 -11.38 -25.58 14.00
CA THR A 126 -10.18 -24.87 14.47
C THR A 126 -9.37 -24.32 13.30
N ILE A 127 -9.10 -25.13 12.28
CA ILE A 127 -8.33 -24.70 11.10
C ILE A 127 -9.03 -23.55 10.38
N ILE A 128 -10.35 -23.67 10.15
CA ILE A 128 -11.16 -22.63 9.49
C ILE A 128 -11.15 -21.34 10.31
N PHE A 129 -11.24 -21.45 11.64
CA PHE A 129 -11.17 -20.29 12.52
C PHE A 129 -9.79 -19.60 12.50
N ILE A 130 -8.71 -20.38 12.44
CA ILE A 130 -7.35 -19.84 12.29
C ILE A 130 -7.22 -19.10 10.95
N LEU A 131 -7.71 -19.69 9.85
CA LEU A 131 -7.71 -19.05 8.53
C LEU A 131 -8.56 -17.78 8.51
N PHE A 132 -9.71 -17.78 9.18
CA PHE A 132 -10.55 -16.60 9.37
C PHE A 132 -9.80 -15.48 10.11
N THR A 133 -9.15 -15.81 11.23
CA THR A 133 -8.37 -14.85 12.01
C THR A 133 -7.19 -14.29 11.20
N LEU A 134 -6.50 -15.15 10.44
CA LEU A 134 -5.44 -14.74 9.53
C LEU A 134 -5.95 -13.74 8.48
N ASN A 135 -7.14 -13.97 7.91
CA ASN A 135 -7.77 -13.04 6.98
C ASN A 135 -8.06 -11.68 7.62
N ILE A 136 -8.52 -11.61 8.87
CA ILE A 136 -8.73 -10.34 9.58
C ILE A 136 -7.41 -9.58 9.74
N ILE A 137 -6.34 -10.27 10.13
CA ILE A 137 -5.01 -9.64 10.29
C ILE A 137 -4.50 -9.10 8.95
N LEU A 138 -4.62 -9.89 7.88
CA LEU A 138 -4.24 -9.47 6.53
C LEU A 138 -5.10 -8.32 6.03
N PHE A 139 -6.40 -8.31 6.35
CA PHE A 139 -7.30 -7.21 6.04
C PHE A 139 -6.86 -5.91 6.72
N GLY A 140 -6.48 -5.96 8.00
CA GLY A 140 -5.93 -4.78 8.69
C GLY A 140 -4.68 -4.22 8.00
N LYS A 141 -3.74 -5.09 7.58
CA LYS A 141 -2.55 -4.67 6.82
C LYS A 141 -2.91 -4.08 5.46
N TYR A 142 -3.84 -4.72 4.75
CA TYR A 142 -4.33 -4.25 3.46
C TYR A 142 -4.98 -2.87 3.60
N TYR A 143 -5.84 -2.68 4.60
CA TYR A 143 -6.53 -1.42 4.87
C TYR A 143 -5.52 -0.28 5.12
N TYR A 144 -4.55 -0.52 6.01
CA TYR A 144 -3.52 0.48 6.30
C TYR A 144 -2.74 0.86 5.03
N LYS A 145 -2.41 -0.14 4.19
CA LYS A 145 -1.70 0.13 2.93
C LYS A 145 -2.54 0.94 1.95
N MET A 146 -3.84 0.66 1.85
CA MET A 146 -4.76 1.43 1.00
C MET A 146 -4.97 2.87 1.50
N VAL A 147 -5.06 3.08 2.81
CA VAL A 147 -5.11 4.44 3.39
C VAL A 147 -3.82 5.21 3.12
N GLU A 148 -2.67 4.55 3.24
CA GLU A 148 -1.38 5.12 2.89
C GLU A 148 -1.32 5.53 1.40
N ILE A 149 -1.91 4.73 0.52
CA ILE A 149 -2.00 5.03 -0.91
C ILE A 149 -2.92 6.22 -1.19
N ILE A 150 -4.02 6.36 -0.45
CA ILE A 150 -4.92 7.52 -0.62
C ILE A 150 -4.20 8.83 -0.27
N ASN A 151 -3.15 8.78 0.56
CA ASN A 151 -2.39 9.95 0.97
C ASN A 151 -1.43 10.43 -0.15
N PRO A 152 -1.69 11.61 -0.77
CA PRO A 152 -0.89 12.15 -1.85
C PRO A 152 0.57 12.39 -1.43
N TYR A 153 0.80 12.83 -0.19
CA TYR A 153 2.15 13.10 0.33
C TYR A 153 3.01 11.84 0.33
N LYS A 154 2.43 10.70 0.74
CA LYS A 154 3.15 9.43 0.77
C LYS A 154 3.42 8.88 -0.62
N ILE A 155 2.50 9.07 -1.57
CA ILE A 155 2.76 8.74 -2.98
C ILE A 155 3.94 9.55 -3.50
N ALA A 156 3.97 10.84 -3.19
CA ALA A 156 5.03 11.73 -3.62
C ALA A 156 6.41 11.24 -3.10
N ASP A 157 6.48 10.87 -1.81
CA ASP A 157 7.71 10.31 -1.23
C ASP A 157 8.11 8.96 -1.87
N LEU A 158 7.14 8.10 -2.23
CA LEU A 158 7.39 6.83 -2.94
C LEU A 158 7.96 7.07 -4.34
N LEU A 159 7.42 8.04 -5.09
CA LEU A 159 7.92 8.41 -6.42
C LEU A 159 9.35 8.94 -6.36
N LEU A 160 9.70 9.69 -5.31
CA LEU A 160 11.08 10.17 -5.08
C LEU A 160 12.05 9.00 -4.82
N ILE A 161 11.63 7.98 -4.07
CA ILE A 161 12.47 6.80 -3.82
C ILE A 161 12.66 6.02 -5.13
N GLU A 162 11.61 5.87 -5.93
CA GLU A 162 11.64 5.13 -7.18
C GLU A 162 12.47 5.84 -8.25
N SER A 163 12.36 7.17 -8.36
CA SER A 163 13.18 7.98 -9.26
C SER A 163 14.66 7.85 -8.93
N LYS A 164 15.05 7.90 -7.65
CA LYS A 164 16.43 7.66 -7.19
C LYS A 164 16.95 6.29 -7.61
N LYS A 165 16.10 5.26 -7.57
CA LYS A 165 16.45 3.91 -8.01
C LYS A 165 16.65 3.86 -9.53
N ILE A 166 15.79 4.51 -10.29
CA ILE A 166 15.87 4.56 -11.75
C ILE A 166 17.10 5.33 -12.24
N ILE A 167 17.41 6.47 -11.61
CA ILE A 167 18.64 7.24 -11.87
C ILE A 167 19.87 6.35 -11.69
N LYS A 168 19.92 5.60 -10.57
CA LYS A 168 21.02 4.64 -10.31
C LYS A 168 21.12 3.51 -11.32
N ASN A 169 19.98 3.08 -11.86
CA ASN A 169 19.90 2.00 -12.85
C ASN A 169 20.05 2.51 -14.29
N GLU A 170 20.24 3.81 -14.50
CA GLU A 170 20.41 4.46 -15.80
C GLU A 170 19.26 4.21 -16.79
N ASN A 171 18.04 3.94 -16.30
CA ASN A 171 16.89 3.67 -17.16
C ASN A 171 16.14 4.96 -17.54
N LEU A 172 16.48 5.52 -18.70
CA LEU A 172 15.92 6.79 -19.20
C LEU A 172 14.42 6.71 -19.49
N ASP A 173 13.92 5.56 -19.97
CA ASP A 173 12.50 5.40 -20.33
C ASP A 173 11.61 5.42 -19.08
N ASP A 174 12.00 4.64 -18.05
CA ASP A 174 11.30 4.63 -16.76
C ASP A 174 11.36 6.01 -16.08
N PHE A 175 12.45 6.75 -16.26
CA PHE A 175 12.58 8.09 -15.69
C PHE A 175 11.63 9.08 -16.33
N LYS A 176 11.60 9.12 -17.67
CA LYS A 176 10.66 9.94 -18.43
C LYS A 176 9.23 9.68 -17.98
N ASP A 177 8.91 8.42 -17.74
CA ASP A 177 7.59 7.99 -17.28
C ASP A 177 7.24 8.51 -15.88
N ILE A 178 8.20 8.50 -14.95
CA ILE A 178 8.00 9.08 -13.62
C ILE A 178 7.81 10.59 -13.68
N ILE A 179 8.66 11.30 -14.42
CA ILE A 179 8.56 12.76 -14.55
C ILE A 179 7.21 13.14 -15.16
N THR A 180 6.79 12.46 -16.22
CA THR A 180 5.48 12.67 -16.84
C THR A 180 4.36 12.43 -15.82
N SER A 181 4.45 11.35 -15.03
CA SER A 181 3.45 11.04 -14.01
C SER A 181 3.39 12.11 -12.91
N ILE A 182 4.53 12.66 -12.47
CA ILE A 182 4.57 13.73 -11.48
C ILE A 182 3.95 15.01 -12.05
N MET A 183 4.29 15.36 -13.29
CA MET A 183 3.71 16.55 -13.94
C MET A 183 2.20 16.43 -14.15
N ASP A 184 1.70 15.26 -14.56
CA ASP A 184 0.26 14.99 -14.66
C ASP A 184 -0.45 15.25 -13.31
N ILE A 185 0.18 14.83 -12.20
CA ILE A 185 -0.38 15.03 -10.85
C ILE A 185 -0.37 16.51 -10.49
N ILE A 186 0.71 17.24 -10.77
CA ILE A 186 0.77 18.69 -10.55
C ILE A 186 -0.35 19.39 -11.32
N GLN A 187 -0.54 19.06 -12.61
CA GLN A 187 -1.59 19.67 -13.43
C GLN A 187 -3.00 19.38 -12.90
N LYS A 188 -3.26 18.12 -12.51
CA LYS A 188 -4.56 17.71 -11.96
C LYS A 188 -4.85 18.37 -10.61
N THR A 189 -3.88 18.37 -9.71
CA THR A 189 -4.03 18.97 -8.37
C THR A 189 -4.13 20.49 -8.44
N ALA A 190 -3.42 21.12 -9.37
CA ALA A 190 -3.53 22.53 -9.69
C ALA A 190 -4.94 22.90 -10.16
N SER A 191 -5.47 22.15 -11.12
CA SER A 191 -6.83 22.36 -11.65
C SER A 191 -7.93 22.15 -10.58
N ASN A 192 -7.66 21.33 -9.57
CA ASN A 192 -8.56 21.10 -8.43
C ASN A 192 -8.36 22.10 -7.27
N ASN A 193 -7.52 23.13 -7.45
CA ASN A 193 -7.16 24.14 -6.43
C ASN A 193 -6.50 23.57 -5.16
N ASP A 194 -5.85 22.40 -5.22
CA ASP A 194 -5.12 21.83 -4.08
C ASP A 194 -3.64 22.24 -4.09
N LYS A 195 -3.40 23.53 -3.77
CA LYS A 195 -2.07 24.15 -3.80
C LYS A 195 -1.04 23.41 -2.94
N GLY A 196 -1.47 22.87 -1.79
CA GLY A 196 -0.58 22.18 -0.85
C GLY A 196 0.00 20.88 -1.42
N ILE A 197 -0.81 20.11 -2.16
CA ILE A 197 -0.33 18.92 -2.85
C ILE A 197 0.55 19.32 -4.03
N SER A 198 0.13 20.27 -4.86
CA SER A 198 0.91 20.69 -6.04
C SER A 198 2.32 21.14 -5.64
N LEU A 199 2.46 21.96 -4.59
CA LEU A 199 3.76 22.42 -4.09
C LEU A 199 4.65 21.28 -3.60
N LYS A 200 4.09 20.24 -2.97
CA LYS A 200 4.86 19.06 -2.55
C LYS A 200 5.40 18.26 -3.75
N TYR A 201 4.64 18.15 -4.83
CA TYR A 201 5.12 17.46 -6.04
C TYR A 201 6.14 18.30 -6.82
N ILE A 202 5.97 19.64 -6.84
CA ILE A 202 6.96 20.59 -7.34
C ILE A 202 8.28 20.47 -6.57
N SER A 203 8.24 20.41 -5.23
CA SER A 203 9.46 20.24 -4.43
C SER A 203 10.16 18.91 -4.74
N ILE A 204 9.40 17.84 -4.96
CA ILE A 204 9.97 16.54 -5.34
C ILE A 204 10.61 16.58 -6.72
N LEU A 205 10.08 17.33 -7.69
CA LEU A 205 10.74 17.52 -8.97
C LEU A 205 12.11 18.19 -8.80
N LEU A 206 12.21 19.22 -7.97
CA LEU A 206 13.48 19.88 -7.67
C LEU A 206 14.48 18.91 -7.02
N ASP A 207 14.02 18.10 -6.06
CA ASP A 207 14.86 17.08 -5.42
C ASP A 207 15.39 16.07 -6.45
N ILE A 208 14.54 15.62 -7.38
CA ILE A 208 14.93 14.70 -8.46
C ILE A 208 15.96 15.35 -9.39
N TYR A 209 15.76 16.62 -9.76
CA TYR A 209 16.71 17.35 -10.61
C TYR A 209 18.08 17.48 -9.92
N ASN A 210 18.08 17.81 -8.64
CA ASN A 210 19.29 17.90 -7.83
C ASN A 210 20.00 16.54 -7.75
N ASP A 211 19.26 15.45 -7.57
CA ASP A 211 19.83 14.10 -7.58
C ASP A 211 20.48 13.76 -8.92
N VAL A 212 19.84 14.09 -10.05
CA VAL A 212 20.45 13.93 -11.39
C VAL A 212 21.73 14.77 -11.50
N CYS A 213 21.72 16.01 -11.00
CA CYS A 213 22.88 16.89 -11.04
C CYS A 213 24.06 16.40 -10.18
N ILE A 214 23.80 15.77 -9.04
CA ILE A 214 24.84 15.31 -8.10
C ILE A 214 25.28 13.88 -8.39
N SER A 215 24.48 13.11 -9.14
CA SER A 215 24.78 11.70 -9.44
C SER A 215 26.11 11.50 -10.20
N ASN A 216 26.80 10.41 -9.87
CA ASN A 216 28.03 9.95 -10.53
C ASN A 216 27.75 9.26 -11.89
N LEU A 217 26.79 9.78 -12.66
CA LEU A 217 26.45 9.26 -13.98
C LEU A 217 27.50 9.68 -15.03
N SER A 218 27.58 8.92 -16.11
CA SER A 218 28.37 9.36 -17.27
C SER A 218 27.81 10.69 -17.84
N PRO A 219 28.67 11.59 -18.35
CA PRO A 219 28.24 12.92 -18.81
C PRO A 219 27.11 12.87 -19.85
N ASN A 220 27.19 11.94 -20.81
CA ASN A 220 26.17 11.78 -21.84
C ASN A 220 24.82 11.33 -21.28
N ILE A 221 24.82 10.44 -20.29
CA ILE A 221 23.59 9.96 -19.65
C ILE A 221 22.97 11.09 -18.83
N LYS A 222 23.79 11.85 -18.11
CA LYS A 222 23.35 13.01 -17.32
C LYS A 222 22.68 14.09 -18.18
N ILE A 223 23.25 14.38 -19.36
CA ILE A 223 22.65 15.30 -20.34
C ILE A 223 21.29 14.79 -20.78
N ASN A 224 21.18 13.50 -21.13
CA ASN A 224 19.89 12.92 -21.54
C ASN A 224 18.82 13.01 -20.44
N PHE A 225 19.18 12.79 -19.17
CA PHE A 225 18.24 12.96 -18.04
C PHE A 225 17.79 14.43 -17.90
N LYS A 226 18.72 15.39 -17.99
CA LYS A 226 18.41 16.82 -17.94
C LYS A 226 17.51 17.25 -19.10
N ASP A 227 17.83 16.81 -20.32
CA ASP A 227 17.04 17.10 -21.52
C ASP A 227 15.62 16.54 -21.41
N ILE A 228 15.46 15.31 -20.91
CA ILE A 228 14.13 14.74 -20.67
C ILE A 228 13.37 15.60 -19.66
N PHE A 229 14.02 15.97 -18.55
CA PHE A 229 13.40 16.75 -17.49
C PHE A 229 12.92 18.12 -17.97
N LEU A 230 13.81 18.89 -18.61
CA LEU A 230 13.50 20.22 -19.16
C LEU A 230 12.42 20.16 -20.23
N ASN A 231 12.52 19.21 -21.17
CA ASN A 231 11.52 19.07 -22.22
C ASN A 231 10.13 18.76 -21.65
N GLN A 232 10.03 17.91 -20.63
CA GLN A 232 8.73 17.62 -20.02
C GLN A 232 8.15 18.82 -19.26
N ILE A 233 8.98 19.54 -18.50
CA ILE A 233 8.51 20.74 -17.79
C ILE A 233 8.05 21.81 -18.79
N PHE A 234 8.82 22.04 -19.86
CA PHE A 234 8.48 23.02 -20.88
C PHE A 234 7.18 22.68 -21.61
N LEU A 235 7.01 21.42 -22.01
CA LEU A 235 5.78 20.96 -22.67
C LEU A 235 4.55 21.16 -21.80
N GLU A 236 4.67 20.87 -20.50
CA GLU A 236 3.55 21.03 -19.57
C GLU A 236 3.26 22.48 -19.22
N TYR A 237 4.29 23.31 -19.09
CA TYR A 237 4.10 24.75 -18.94
C TYR A 237 3.31 25.33 -20.13
N ILE A 238 3.60 24.91 -21.37
CA ILE A 238 2.83 25.33 -22.55
C ILE A 238 1.36 24.92 -22.44
N LYS A 239 1.06 23.72 -21.91
CA LYS A 239 -0.33 23.28 -21.70
C LYS A 239 -1.04 24.14 -20.66
N LEU A 240 -0.38 24.42 -19.54
CA LEU A 240 -0.91 25.26 -18.47
C LEU A 240 -1.13 26.73 -18.90
N ILE A 241 -0.28 27.25 -19.81
CA ILE A 241 -0.53 28.56 -20.44
C ILE A 241 -1.89 28.57 -21.13
N LYS A 242 -2.19 27.53 -21.91
CA LYS A 242 -3.43 27.43 -22.68
C LYS A 242 -4.68 27.30 -21.80
N GLU A 243 -4.53 26.69 -20.62
CA GLU A 243 -5.65 26.40 -19.70
C GLU A 243 -5.97 27.53 -18.71
N ASN A 244 -5.21 28.65 -18.70
CA ASN A 244 -5.46 29.82 -17.85
C ASN A 244 -5.53 29.53 -16.33
N ASN A 245 -4.72 28.58 -15.85
CA ASN A 245 -4.63 28.25 -14.42
C ASN A 245 -3.80 29.25 -13.60
N GLU A 246 -4.20 29.48 -12.33
CA GLU A 246 -3.51 30.36 -11.36
C GLU A 246 -2.07 29.92 -11.05
N LEU A 247 -1.75 28.63 -11.23
CA LEU A 247 -0.42 28.05 -10.96
C LEU A 247 0.62 28.31 -12.06
N LYS A 248 0.34 29.21 -13.02
CA LYS A 248 1.35 29.65 -14.00
C LYS A 248 2.59 30.19 -13.30
N GLU A 249 2.44 30.98 -12.25
CA GLU A 249 3.58 31.64 -11.59
C GLU A 249 4.49 30.64 -10.87
N ASP A 250 3.94 29.68 -10.13
CA ASP A 250 4.75 28.71 -9.36
C ASP A 250 5.53 27.73 -10.27
N ILE A 251 4.89 27.25 -11.35
CA ILE A 251 5.54 26.34 -12.31
C ILE A 251 6.57 27.10 -13.15
N TRP A 252 6.29 28.37 -13.46
CA TRP A 252 7.24 29.25 -14.12
C TRP A 252 8.43 29.58 -13.22
N TYR A 253 8.20 29.79 -11.93
CA TYR A 253 9.26 29.95 -10.95
C TYR A 253 10.15 28.71 -10.88
N LEU A 254 9.57 27.51 -10.83
CA LEU A 254 10.32 26.25 -10.89
C LEU A 254 11.15 26.15 -12.17
N PHE A 255 10.57 26.46 -13.33
CA PHE A 255 11.30 26.46 -14.61
C PHE A 255 12.47 27.45 -14.58
N PHE A 256 12.26 28.66 -14.07
CA PHE A 256 13.32 29.66 -13.93
C PHE A 256 14.42 29.23 -12.97
N GLU A 257 14.06 28.65 -11.82
CA GLU A 257 15.01 28.14 -10.83
C GLU A 257 15.89 27.02 -11.44
N ILE A 258 15.30 26.12 -12.22
CA ILE A 258 16.03 25.07 -12.92
C ILE A 258 16.97 25.65 -14.00
N VAL A 259 16.48 26.61 -14.80
CA VAL A 259 17.30 27.28 -15.83
C VAL A 259 18.45 28.06 -15.19
N GLU A 260 18.22 28.75 -14.08
CA GLU A 260 19.24 29.46 -13.32
C GLU A 260 20.29 28.50 -12.75
N LEU A 261 19.86 27.33 -12.24
CA LEU A 261 20.78 26.27 -11.81
C LEU A 261 21.64 25.73 -12.95
N GLU A 262 21.14 25.71 -14.19
CA GLU A 262 21.94 25.31 -15.35
C GLU A 262 22.93 26.36 -15.81
N ILE A 263 22.55 27.64 -15.78
CA ILE A 263 23.44 28.74 -16.19
C ILE A 263 24.65 28.84 -15.23
N ASN A 264 24.46 28.47 -13.97
CA ASN A 264 25.49 28.57 -12.93
C ASN A 264 26.40 27.34 -12.79
N GLN A 265 26.18 26.26 -13.57
CA GLN A 265 27.02 25.05 -13.59
C GLN A 265 27.95 25.00 -14.80
#